data_AF-A0AAN6I968-F1
#
_entry.id   AF-A0AAN6I968-F1
#
_cell.length_a   1.000
_cell.length_b   1.000
_cell.length_c   1.000
_cell.angle_alpha   90.00
_cell.angle_beta   90.00
_cell.angle_gamma   90.00
#
_symmetry.space_group_name_H-M   'P 1'
#
loop_
_entity.id
_entity.type
_entity.pdbx_description
1 polymer ?
#
loop_
_entity_poly.entity_id
_entity_poly.type
_entity_poly.pdbx_seq_one_letter_code
_entity_poly.pdbx_strand_id
1 'polypeptide(L)'
;MKRLRSFLQQASGKTATNSQPQQQPPEQQQQQPQTQHVSPAALQEPMNQMYSTPQATAGGSTLSVALQNQTTSSTVYAYITGQAMDNNNALFLLAADAKTPYYPTSPSATGSQLAQNCAIELGAPGNTVTATIPHIAGGRIWFSIGSPITFLLNPGPALVEPSVTNPSDPNAKINWSFAEFTFNTDQLYANISYVDFVGIPIALTLTTTSSGTQHVSGMPANGLNTICSGLQAQNASDGQGWDQLIVQNNGQNLRALSPNQGMVMNPNLLSTYYDSYVSQVWTRFSSQQMSIDTQAAAGTVSGEVSGSTLSFGGSTFAKPSTHDIFTCSTGPFATGSNAETNAIIPRLAAAFNRSTLLVSDAFPAAENLYYQNPITNHYSRIVHAANLDGKGYAFPYDDVQPTNGPDQSGEVHAGDPVLFTVTVGGANASATTPAKDEL
;
A
#
# COMPACT_ATOMS: atom_id res chain seq x y z
N MET A 1 -65.42 28.19 -34.56
CA MET A 1 -64.65 28.37 -35.80
C MET A 1 -64.00 27.02 -36.09
N LYS A 2 -64.30 26.23 -37.14
CA LYS A 2 -64.03 26.40 -38.61
C LYS A 2 -62.53 26.68 -38.87
N ARG A 3 -61.73 25.94 -39.66
CA ARG A 3 -61.90 24.85 -40.69
C ARG A 3 -60.61 23.95 -40.72
N LEU A 4 -60.41 22.82 -41.44
CA LEU A 4 -61.26 21.71 -41.97
C LEU A 4 -60.43 20.75 -42.91
N ARG A 5 -60.55 19.40 -42.78
CA ARG A 5 -60.13 18.31 -43.74
C ARG A 5 -58.61 18.01 -43.89
N SER A 6 -58.12 16.83 -44.35
CA SER A 6 -58.67 15.57 -44.97
C SER A 6 -57.66 14.37 -44.75
N PHE A 7 -57.65 13.14 -45.33
CA PHE A 7 -58.32 12.53 -46.52
C PHE A 7 -58.59 10.98 -46.47
N LEU A 8 -57.76 10.11 -47.07
CA LEU A 8 -57.97 8.70 -47.54
C LEU A 8 -56.59 7.99 -47.74
N GLN A 9 -56.36 6.68 -48.00
CA GLN A 9 -57.07 5.38 -47.85
C GLN A 9 -56.14 4.21 -48.33
N GLN A 10 -56.24 2.99 -47.75
CA GLN A 10 -55.61 1.71 -48.21
C GLN A 10 -54.05 1.63 -48.19
N ALA A 11 -53.37 0.47 -48.26
CA ALA A 11 -53.77 -0.92 -48.55
C ALA A 11 -53.00 -2.02 -47.74
N SER A 12 -53.58 -3.22 -47.65
CA SER A 12 -52.98 -4.60 -47.57
C SER A 12 -51.66 -4.88 -46.81
N GLY A 13 -51.64 -5.88 -45.89
CA GLY A 13 -50.41 -6.23 -45.12
C GLY A 13 -50.10 -7.70 -44.70
N LYS A 14 -51.08 -8.63 -44.64
CA LYS A 14 -50.94 -10.08 -44.25
C LYS A 14 -50.54 -10.46 -42.80
N THR A 15 -51.10 -11.61 -42.38
CA THR A 15 -50.62 -12.61 -41.40
C THR A 15 -50.20 -12.19 -39.98
N ALA A 16 -50.95 -12.71 -38.99
CA ALA A 16 -50.47 -12.86 -37.61
C ALA A 16 -49.57 -14.10 -37.46
N THR A 17 -48.65 -14.06 -36.49
CA THR A 17 -47.86 -15.20 -36.02
C THR A 17 -47.77 -15.19 -34.50
N ASN A 18 -47.81 -16.37 -33.88
CA ASN A 18 -47.50 -16.52 -32.46
C ASN A 18 -46.03 -16.15 -32.20
N SER A 19 -45.76 -15.54 -31.03
CA SER A 19 -44.43 -15.47 -30.46
C SER A 19 -44.51 -15.72 -28.95
N GLN A 20 -43.51 -16.44 -28.42
CA GLN A 20 -43.41 -16.83 -27.02
C GLN A 20 -42.92 -15.64 -26.16
N PRO A 21 -43.18 -15.63 -24.84
CA PRO A 21 -42.58 -14.63 -23.95
C PRO A 21 -41.05 -14.67 -24.06
N GLN A 22 -40.44 -13.53 -24.38
CA GLN A 22 -38.98 -13.42 -24.48
C GLN A 22 -38.35 -13.57 -23.09
N GLN A 23 -37.33 -14.42 -23.00
CA GLN A 23 -36.44 -14.46 -21.84
C GLN A 23 -35.67 -13.14 -21.78
N GLN A 24 -35.59 -12.53 -20.60
CA GLN A 24 -34.68 -11.40 -20.38
C GLN A 24 -33.23 -11.90 -20.49
N PRO A 25 -32.31 -11.17 -21.15
CA PRO A 25 -30.88 -11.45 -21.04
C PRO A 25 -30.45 -11.36 -19.56
N PRO A 26 -29.51 -12.21 -19.10
CA PRO A 26 -28.96 -12.08 -17.76
C PRO A 26 -28.26 -10.72 -17.61
N GLU A 27 -28.41 -10.09 -16.45
CA GLU A 27 -27.76 -8.83 -16.14
C GLU A 27 -26.24 -9.01 -16.19
N GLN A 28 -25.58 -8.28 -17.09
CA GLN A 28 -24.13 -8.16 -17.07
C GLN A 28 -23.75 -7.35 -15.82
N GLN A 29 -23.34 -8.05 -14.76
CA GLN A 29 -22.68 -7.43 -13.62
C GLN A 29 -21.49 -6.63 -14.15
N GLN A 30 -21.60 -5.30 -14.06
CA GLN A 30 -20.52 -4.42 -14.47
C GLN A 30 -19.32 -4.71 -13.57
N GLN A 31 -18.25 -5.24 -14.18
CA GLN A 31 -16.98 -5.39 -13.50
C GLN A 31 -16.51 -4.00 -13.08
N GLN A 32 -16.58 -3.71 -11.78
CA GLN A 32 -15.81 -2.61 -11.22
C GLN A 32 -14.35 -2.86 -11.63
N PRO A 33 -13.64 -1.86 -12.18
CA PRO A 33 -12.23 -2.01 -12.46
C PRO A 33 -11.52 -2.41 -11.16
N GLN A 34 -10.97 -3.63 -11.10
CA GLN A 34 -9.99 -3.93 -10.08
C GLN A 34 -8.80 -3.03 -10.38
N THR A 35 -8.66 -1.95 -9.62
CA THR A 35 -7.41 -1.20 -9.52
C THR A 35 -6.36 -2.23 -9.12
N GLN A 36 -5.48 -2.57 -10.07
CA GLN A 36 -4.35 -3.43 -9.75
C GLN A 36 -3.56 -2.71 -8.66
N HIS A 37 -3.51 -3.30 -7.47
CA HIS A 37 -2.66 -2.82 -6.39
C HIS A 37 -1.22 -3.04 -6.83
N VAL A 38 -0.66 -2.04 -7.50
CA VAL A 38 0.79 -1.95 -7.70
C VAL A 38 1.36 -1.75 -6.31
N SER A 39 1.93 -2.81 -5.74
CA SER A 39 2.62 -2.75 -4.44
C SER A 39 3.64 -1.59 -4.49
N PRO A 40 3.84 -0.84 -3.39
CA PRO A 40 4.90 0.15 -3.30
C PRO A 40 6.26 -0.39 -3.79
N ALA A 41 6.59 -1.65 -3.45
CA ALA A 41 7.78 -2.35 -3.94
C ALA A 41 7.91 -2.41 -5.47
N ALA A 42 6.79 -2.49 -6.21
CA ALA A 42 6.77 -2.46 -7.67
C ALA A 42 6.79 -1.04 -8.27
N LEU A 43 6.53 0.00 -7.46
CA LEU A 43 6.77 1.40 -7.81
C LEU A 43 8.20 1.86 -7.45
N GLN A 44 8.92 1.10 -6.61
CA GLN A 44 10.27 1.40 -6.09
C GLN A 44 11.42 0.86 -6.95
N GLU A 45 11.15 -0.04 -7.90
CA GLU A 45 12.12 -0.52 -8.92
C GLU A 45 12.99 0.60 -9.54
N PRO A 46 12.49 1.82 -9.86
CA PRO A 46 13.32 2.91 -10.38
C PRO A 46 14.24 3.58 -9.34
N MET A 47 13.92 3.48 -8.05
CA MET A 47 14.69 4.13 -6.97
C MET A 47 15.73 3.20 -6.34
N ASN A 48 15.45 1.89 -6.27
CA ASN A 48 16.41 0.91 -5.76
C ASN A 48 17.64 0.72 -6.67
N GLN A 49 17.68 1.32 -7.88
CA GLN A 49 18.91 1.41 -8.69
C GLN A 49 19.97 2.39 -8.12
N MET A 50 19.66 3.18 -7.08
CA MET A 50 20.56 4.22 -6.57
C MET A 50 21.53 3.74 -5.48
N TYR A 51 21.15 2.76 -4.65
CA TYR A 51 21.96 2.30 -3.51
C TYR A 51 22.97 1.22 -3.90
N SER A 52 23.96 1.60 -4.72
CA SER A 52 25.05 0.74 -5.17
C SER A 52 26.15 0.55 -4.12
N THR A 53 25.81 -0.08 -2.98
CA THR A 53 26.81 -0.58 -2.02
C THR A 53 27.68 -1.70 -2.63
N PRO A 54 28.96 -1.86 -2.20
CA PRO A 54 29.84 -2.90 -2.73
C PRO A 54 29.23 -4.31 -2.61
N GLN A 55 29.14 -5.01 -3.74
CA GLN A 55 28.42 -6.27 -3.88
C GLN A 55 29.11 -7.40 -3.07
N ALA A 56 28.48 -7.81 -1.97
CA ALA A 56 28.79 -9.08 -1.33
C ALA A 56 28.35 -10.24 -2.25
N THR A 57 28.98 -11.41 -2.11
CA THR A 57 28.56 -12.60 -2.88
C THR A 57 27.13 -12.99 -2.54
N ALA A 58 26.32 -13.19 -3.59
CA ALA A 58 24.87 -13.31 -3.53
C ALA A 58 24.33 -14.29 -2.46
N GLY A 59 23.13 -13.98 -1.97
CA GLY A 59 22.32 -14.91 -1.19
C GLY A 59 22.13 -16.26 -1.92
N GLY A 60 21.98 -17.33 -1.15
CA GLY A 60 21.65 -18.64 -1.72
C GLY A 60 20.27 -18.62 -2.39
N SER A 61 20.00 -19.57 -3.28
CA SER A 61 18.73 -19.69 -4.03
C SER A 61 17.47 -19.93 -3.16
N THR A 62 17.61 -19.88 -1.84
CA THR A 62 16.52 -19.88 -0.86
C THR A 62 16.90 -19.03 0.35
N LEU A 63 15.96 -18.24 0.86
CA LEU A 63 16.08 -17.50 2.13
C LEU A 63 15.33 -18.21 3.26
N SER A 64 15.89 -18.18 4.48
CA SER A 64 15.19 -18.59 5.70
C SER A 64 14.39 -17.41 6.27
N VAL A 65 13.13 -17.66 6.60
CA VAL A 65 12.22 -16.65 7.16
C VAL A 65 11.71 -17.13 8.52
N ALA A 66 11.99 -16.39 9.60
CA ALA A 66 11.48 -16.70 10.94
C ALA A 66 10.15 -15.96 11.18
N LEU A 67 9.06 -16.71 11.29
CA LEU A 67 7.73 -16.18 11.57
C LEU A 67 7.47 -16.27 13.09
N GLN A 68 7.62 -15.16 13.81
CA GLN A 68 7.45 -15.12 15.27
C GLN A 68 6.03 -14.68 15.68
N ASN A 69 5.38 -15.42 16.59
CA ASN A 69 4.13 -15.01 17.23
C ASN A 69 4.40 -14.25 18.53
N GLN A 70 4.38 -12.92 18.50
CA GLN A 70 4.44 -12.03 19.67
C GLN A 70 3.06 -11.37 19.92
N THR A 71 1.96 -12.06 19.59
CA THR A 71 0.59 -11.70 19.96
C THR A 71 0.22 -12.30 21.33
N THR A 72 -0.99 -12.03 21.82
CA THR A 72 -1.56 -12.71 23.00
C THR A 72 -2.40 -13.95 22.64
N SER A 73 -2.34 -14.43 21.40
CA SER A 73 -3.17 -15.53 20.88
C SER A 73 -2.34 -16.78 20.60
N SER A 74 -2.85 -17.96 20.94
CA SER A 74 -2.32 -19.26 20.48
C SER A 74 -2.93 -19.72 19.15
N THR A 75 -3.79 -18.91 18.54
CA THR A 75 -4.42 -19.15 17.25
C THR A 75 -4.03 -17.99 16.33
N VAL A 76 -2.92 -18.17 15.63
CA VAL A 76 -2.35 -17.22 14.66
C VAL A 76 -1.89 -18.01 13.44
N TYR A 77 -2.27 -17.53 12.27
CA TYR A 77 -1.89 -18.11 10.97
C TYR A 77 -0.97 -17.16 10.22
N ALA A 78 -0.03 -17.71 9.47
CA ALA A 78 0.83 -16.99 8.55
C ALA A 78 0.72 -17.55 7.12
N TYR A 79 1.01 -16.72 6.13
CA TYR A 79 1.02 -17.07 4.71
C TYR A 79 2.16 -16.34 4.02
N ILE A 80 2.79 -16.95 3.02
CA ILE A 80 3.74 -16.26 2.13
C ILE A 80 3.25 -16.42 0.69
N THR A 81 3.15 -15.30 -0.04
CA THR A 81 2.67 -15.25 -1.43
C THR A 81 3.58 -14.37 -2.29
N GLY A 82 3.54 -14.51 -3.61
CA GLY A 82 4.25 -13.61 -4.55
C GLY A 82 4.41 -14.23 -5.95
N GLN A 83 5.42 -13.80 -6.71
CA GLN A 83 5.82 -14.41 -7.99
C GLN A 83 7.21 -15.05 -7.88
N ALA A 84 7.34 -16.35 -8.17
CA ALA A 84 8.62 -17.03 -8.10
C ALA A 84 9.48 -16.74 -9.34
N MET A 85 10.54 -15.94 -9.16
CA MET A 85 11.39 -15.44 -10.24
C MET A 85 12.00 -16.59 -11.06
N ASP A 86 12.63 -17.55 -10.37
CA ASP A 86 13.28 -18.73 -10.96
C ASP A 86 12.28 -19.73 -11.61
N ASN A 87 10.98 -19.51 -11.47
CA ASN A 87 9.91 -20.32 -12.06
C ASN A 87 9.05 -19.52 -13.05
N ASN A 88 9.69 -18.72 -13.92
CA ASN A 88 9.02 -17.89 -14.94
C ASN A 88 8.01 -16.88 -14.36
N ASN A 89 8.29 -16.32 -13.17
CA ASN A 89 7.36 -15.45 -12.42
C ASN A 89 5.99 -16.11 -12.10
N ALA A 90 5.95 -17.44 -12.00
CA ALA A 90 4.72 -18.16 -11.65
C ALA A 90 4.17 -17.70 -10.28
N LEU A 91 2.84 -17.59 -10.19
CA LEU A 91 2.15 -17.33 -8.92
C LEU A 91 2.57 -18.36 -7.87
N PHE A 92 3.13 -17.87 -6.77
CA PHE A 92 3.65 -18.66 -5.66
C PHE A 92 2.80 -18.41 -4.41
N LEU A 93 2.52 -19.50 -3.69
CA LEU A 93 2.19 -19.49 -2.28
C LEU A 93 3.07 -20.53 -1.57
N LEU A 94 3.36 -20.33 -0.29
CA LEU A 94 4.01 -21.33 0.55
C LEU A 94 2.95 -22.22 1.22
N ALA A 95 3.16 -23.54 1.21
CA ALA A 95 2.25 -24.48 1.86
C ALA A 95 2.29 -24.37 3.40
N ALA A 96 1.26 -24.92 4.05
CA ALA A 96 1.12 -24.95 5.51
C ALA A 96 2.26 -25.66 6.27
N ASP A 97 3.15 -26.39 5.59
CA ASP A 97 4.38 -26.98 6.16
C ASP A 97 5.56 -25.99 6.26
N ALA A 98 5.35 -24.74 5.84
CA ALA A 98 6.32 -23.65 5.73
C ALA A 98 7.52 -23.95 4.81
N LYS A 99 7.45 -24.96 3.93
CA LYS A 99 8.60 -25.45 3.16
C LYS A 99 8.31 -25.80 1.70
N THR A 100 7.11 -26.28 1.39
CA THR A 100 6.77 -26.74 0.05
C THR A 100 6.18 -25.58 -0.78
N PRO A 101 6.82 -25.18 -1.90
CA PRO A 101 6.23 -24.25 -2.85
C PRO A 101 4.93 -24.79 -3.45
N TYR A 102 3.87 -23.99 -3.42
CA TYR A 102 2.63 -24.24 -4.13
C TYR A 102 2.50 -23.25 -5.30
N TYR A 103 2.38 -23.81 -6.50
CA TYR A 103 2.08 -23.07 -7.72
C TYR A 103 0.66 -23.45 -8.16
N PRO A 104 -0.35 -22.59 -7.96
CA PRO A 104 -1.71 -22.87 -8.42
C PRO A 104 -1.77 -23.08 -9.94
N THR A 105 -2.65 -23.95 -10.40
CA THR A 105 -3.04 -24.00 -11.81
C THR A 105 -4.11 -22.95 -12.09
N SER A 106 -4.24 -22.50 -13.35
CA SER A 106 -5.34 -21.60 -13.73
C SER A 106 -6.69 -22.29 -13.50
N PRO A 107 -7.59 -21.74 -12.68
CA PRO A 107 -8.96 -22.24 -12.57
C PRO A 107 -9.75 -21.94 -13.85
N SER A 108 -10.90 -22.60 -14.00
CA SER A 108 -11.86 -22.35 -15.08
C SER A 108 -12.85 -21.21 -14.79
N ALA A 109 -12.92 -20.75 -13.54
CA ALA A 109 -13.84 -19.71 -13.08
C ALA A 109 -13.16 -18.74 -12.09
N THR A 110 -13.66 -17.51 -12.03
CA THR A 110 -13.26 -16.49 -11.05
C THR A 110 -13.75 -16.83 -9.64
N GLY A 111 -13.01 -16.41 -8.62
CA GLY A 111 -13.35 -16.69 -7.22
C GLY A 111 -13.22 -18.16 -6.81
N SER A 112 -12.42 -18.96 -7.53
CA SER A 112 -12.18 -20.37 -7.20
C SER A 112 -11.35 -20.49 -5.90
N GLN A 113 -11.56 -21.54 -5.12
CA GLN A 113 -10.78 -21.76 -3.89
C GLN A 113 -9.37 -22.27 -4.20
N LEU A 114 -8.41 -22.01 -3.30
CA LEU A 114 -7.09 -22.68 -3.34
C LEU A 114 -7.27 -24.20 -3.17
N ALA A 115 -6.56 -25.01 -3.95
CA ALA A 115 -6.63 -26.46 -3.86
C ALA A 115 -5.71 -27.07 -2.77
N GLN A 116 -4.83 -26.26 -2.18
CA GLN A 116 -3.82 -26.67 -1.20
C GLN A 116 -3.83 -25.73 0.01
N ASN A 117 -3.72 -26.29 1.22
CA ASN A 117 -3.66 -25.49 2.44
C ASN A 117 -2.32 -24.73 2.52
N CYS A 118 -2.41 -23.41 2.65
CA CYS A 118 -1.28 -22.48 2.76
C CYS A 118 -1.24 -21.78 4.14
N ALA A 119 -2.14 -22.12 5.07
CA ALA A 119 -2.19 -21.54 6.40
C ALA A 119 -1.16 -22.20 7.32
N ILE A 120 -0.04 -21.50 7.56
CA ILE A 120 1.03 -21.94 8.47
C ILE A 120 0.61 -21.57 9.90
N GLU A 121 0.42 -22.55 10.79
CA GLU A 121 0.03 -22.29 12.18
C GLU A 121 1.25 -21.87 13.01
N LEU A 122 1.22 -20.68 13.62
CA LEU A 122 2.33 -20.19 14.45
C LEU A 122 2.26 -20.66 15.91
N GLY A 123 1.17 -21.28 16.34
CA GLY A 123 1.02 -21.80 17.69
C GLY A 123 0.97 -20.71 18.77
N ALA A 124 1.53 -21.01 19.95
CA ALA A 124 1.46 -20.16 21.15
C ALA A 124 2.29 -18.85 21.04
N PRO A 125 1.99 -17.83 21.87
CA PRO A 125 2.86 -16.67 22.05
C PRO A 125 4.30 -17.06 22.41
N GLY A 126 5.27 -16.35 21.83
CA GLY A 126 6.71 -16.63 21.94
C GLY A 126 7.21 -17.78 21.06
N ASN A 127 6.36 -18.40 20.22
CA ASN A 127 6.78 -19.45 19.30
C ASN A 127 7.22 -18.89 17.93
N THR A 128 8.18 -19.56 17.30
CA THR A 128 8.75 -19.22 15.99
C THR A 128 8.60 -20.39 15.02
N VAL A 129 8.15 -20.12 13.80
CA VAL A 129 8.13 -21.10 12.69
C VAL A 129 9.10 -20.65 11.60
N THR A 130 10.12 -21.46 11.33
CA THR A 130 11.07 -21.20 10.23
C THR A 130 10.49 -21.68 8.91
N ALA A 131 10.16 -20.72 8.05
CA ALA A 131 9.81 -20.91 6.65
C ALA A 131 11.05 -20.89 5.74
N THR A 132 10.92 -21.44 4.53
CA THR A 132 11.94 -21.36 3.48
C THR A 132 11.30 -20.93 2.16
N ILE A 133 11.86 -19.91 1.51
CA ILE A 133 11.34 -19.33 0.26
C ILE A 133 12.40 -19.32 -0.84
N PRO A 134 12.04 -19.45 -2.13
CA PRO A 134 12.93 -19.16 -3.27
C PRO A 134 13.04 -17.64 -3.49
N HIS A 135 13.67 -17.19 -4.59
CA HIS A 135 13.53 -15.80 -5.03
C HIS A 135 12.07 -15.46 -5.38
N ILE A 136 11.55 -14.37 -4.81
CA ILE A 136 10.15 -13.91 -4.94
C ILE A 136 10.13 -12.42 -5.30
N ALA A 137 9.40 -12.07 -6.35
CA ALA A 137 9.00 -10.70 -6.69
C ALA A 137 7.61 -10.37 -6.10
N GLY A 138 7.42 -9.14 -5.62
CA GLY A 138 6.11 -8.67 -5.14
C GLY A 138 5.56 -9.55 -4.01
N GLY A 139 6.44 -9.99 -3.12
CA GLY A 139 6.16 -10.92 -2.05
C GLY A 139 5.40 -10.27 -0.91
N ARG A 140 4.50 -11.05 -0.28
CA ARG A 140 3.78 -10.64 0.93
C ARG A 140 3.81 -11.74 1.97
N ILE A 141 4.09 -11.36 3.21
CA ILE A 141 3.99 -12.21 4.40
C ILE A 141 2.79 -11.73 5.19
N TRP A 142 1.71 -12.50 5.15
CA TRP A 142 0.42 -12.17 5.77
C TRP A 142 0.30 -12.87 7.12
N PHE A 143 -0.42 -12.26 8.04
CA PHE A 143 -0.82 -12.87 9.30
C PHE A 143 -2.30 -12.67 9.58
N SER A 144 -2.95 -13.63 10.24
CA SER A 144 -4.29 -13.47 10.80
C SER A 144 -4.45 -14.09 12.18
N ILE A 145 -5.28 -13.48 13.02
CA ILE A 145 -5.54 -13.90 14.40
C ILE A 145 -6.94 -14.54 14.50
N GLY A 146 -7.03 -15.71 15.11
CA GLY A 146 -8.28 -16.40 15.43
C GLY A 146 -8.98 -17.10 14.26
N SER A 147 -8.66 -16.79 13.01
CA SER A 147 -9.21 -17.48 11.82
C SER A 147 -8.26 -17.41 10.62
N PRO A 148 -8.19 -18.45 9.78
CA PRO A 148 -7.45 -18.44 8.51
C PRO A 148 -7.93 -17.36 7.53
N ILE A 149 -7.01 -16.76 6.77
CA ILE A 149 -7.32 -15.94 5.59
C ILE A 149 -7.90 -16.83 4.47
N THR A 150 -8.97 -16.37 3.84
CA THR A 150 -9.56 -16.95 2.63
C THR A 150 -9.02 -16.24 1.39
N PHE A 151 -8.03 -16.84 0.74
CA PHE A 151 -7.60 -16.46 -0.61
C PHE A 151 -8.45 -17.18 -1.67
N LEU A 152 -8.67 -16.51 -2.81
CA LEU A 152 -9.34 -17.09 -3.99
C LEU A 152 -8.44 -16.96 -5.23
N LEU A 153 -8.85 -17.60 -6.33
CA LEU A 153 -8.14 -17.61 -7.61
C LEU A 153 -9.05 -17.20 -8.76
N ASN A 154 -8.50 -16.38 -9.65
CA ASN A 154 -9.06 -16.07 -10.96
C ASN A 154 -8.27 -16.79 -12.08
N PRO A 155 -8.86 -17.00 -13.26
CA PRO A 155 -8.14 -17.55 -14.42
C PRO A 155 -6.89 -16.72 -14.76
N GLY A 156 -5.81 -17.41 -15.10
CA GLY A 156 -4.48 -16.81 -15.27
C GLY A 156 -3.36 -17.85 -15.08
N PRO A 157 -3.12 -18.36 -13.86
CA PRO A 157 -3.81 -18.03 -12.60
C PRO A 157 -3.50 -16.62 -12.09
N ALA A 158 -4.42 -16.04 -11.34
CA ALA A 158 -4.20 -14.82 -10.56
C ALA A 158 -4.77 -14.98 -9.15
N LEU A 159 -4.02 -14.54 -8.13
CA LEU A 159 -4.47 -14.54 -6.74
C LEU A 159 -5.47 -13.41 -6.52
N VAL A 160 -6.56 -13.70 -5.82
CA VAL A 160 -7.46 -12.70 -5.26
C VAL A 160 -7.06 -12.52 -3.80
N GLU A 161 -6.43 -11.38 -3.53
CA GLU A 161 -6.00 -10.98 -2.19
C GLU A 161 -7.19 -10.47 -1.35
N PRO A 162 -7.09 -10.51 0.00
CA PRO A 162 -8.10 -9.98 0.90
C PRO A 162 -8.37 -8.48 0.72
N SER A 163 -9.63 -8.08 0.55
CA SER A 163 -10.01 -6.66 0.52
C SER A 163 -10.44 -6.15 1.89
N VAL A 164 -9.91 -4.99 2.29
CA VAL A 164 -10.42 -4.20 3.44
C VAL A 164 -11.56 -3.26 3.09
N THR A 165 -11.83 -3.05 1.80
CA THR A 165 -12.81 -2.07 1.26
C THR A 165 -13.99 -2.71 0.53
N ASN A 166 -14.10 -4.04 0.54
CA ASN A 166 -15.30 -4.77 0.18
C ASN A 166 -15.96 -5.36 1.45
N PRO A 167 -17.09 -4.80 1.94
CA PRO A 167 -17.80 -5.32 3.12
C PRO A 167 -18.32 -6.77 2.98
N SER A 168 -18.37 -7.30 1.75
CA SER A 168 -18.77 -8.69 1.44
C SER A 168 -17.58 -9.64 1.26
N ASP A 169 -16.34 -9.16 1.42
CA ASP A 169 -15.14 -10.01 1.39
C ASP A 169 -15.15 -11.00 2.57
N PRO A 170 -14.83 -12.31 2.37
CA PRO A 170 -14.79 -13.27 3.48
C PRO A 170 -13.82 -12.87 4.60
N ASN A 171 -12.81 -12.07 4.29
CA ASN A 171 -11.80 -11.58 5.22
C ASN A 171 -12.15 -10.23 5.88
N ALA A 172 -13.26 -9.58 5.49
CA ALA A 172 -13.61 -8.23 5.95
C ALA A 172 -13.67 -8.11 7.48
N LYS A 173 -14.07 -9.18 8.18
CA LYS A 173 -14.18 -9.25 9.65
C LYS A 173 -13.03 -9.97 10.35
N ILE A 174 -12.09 -10.55 9.60
CA ILE A 174 -10.91 -11.23 10.15
C ILE A 174 -9.90 -10.15 10.57
N ASN A 175 -9.20 -10.37 11.70
CA ASN A 175 -8.08 -9.52 12.08
C ASN A 175 -6.83 -10.02 11.36
N TRP A 176 -6.31 -9.24 10.41
CA TRP A 176 -5.16 -9.58 9.58
C TRP A 176 -4.32 -8.34 9.23
N SER A 177 -3.07 -8.58 8.82
CA SER A 177 -2.11 -7.57 8.35
C SER A 177 -1.02 -8.25 7.50
N PHE A 178 -0.13 -7.50 6.86
CA PHE A 178 0.98 -8.04 6.08
C PHE A 178 2.23 -7.16 6.11
N ALA A 179 3.38 -7.76 5.81
CA ALA A 179 4.59 -7.07 5.37
C ALA A 179 4.87 -7.40 3.89
N GLU A 180 5.54 -6.50 3.19
CA GLU A 180 5.89 -6.63 1.77
C GLU A 180 7.39 -6.92 1.63
N PHE A 181 7.79 -7.68 0.60
CA PHE A 181 9.20 -7.98 0.33
C PHE A 181 9.46 -8.35 -1.13
N THR A 182 10.69 -8.14 -1.59
CA THR A 182 11.25 -8.77 -2.79
C THR A 182 12.58 -9.41 -2.39
N PHE A 183 12.76 -10.69 -2.72
CA PHE A 183 14.04 -11.39 -2.56
C PHE A 183 14.50 -11.85 -3.95
N ASN A 184 15.62 -11.32 -4.41
CA ASN A 184 16.20 -11.58 -5.72
C ASN A 184 17.70 -11.91 -5.61
N THR A 185 18.39 -12.06 -6.74
CA THR A 185 19.82 -12.41 -6.79
C THR A 185 20.75 -11.34 -6.22
N ASP A 186 20.28 -10.10 -6.10
CA ASP A 186 21.07 -8.94 -5.73
C ASP A 186 20.84 -8.55 -4.26
N GLN A 187 19.62 -8.70 -3.74
CA GLN A 187 19.25 -8.41 -2.35
C GLN A 187 17.92 -9.04 -1.88
N LEU A 188 17.73 -9.05 -0.55
CA LEU A 188 16.40 -8.88 0.04
C LEU A 188 16.14 -7.37 0.20
N TYR A 189 14.92 -6.93 -0.14
CA TYR A 189 14.31 -5.68 0.31
C TYR A 189 12.96 -6.03 0.96
N ALA A 190 12.64 -5.49 2.13
CA ALA A 190 11.36 -5.74 2.80
C ALA A 190 10.90 -4.55 3.66
N ASN A 191 9.59 -4.34 3.76
CA ASN A 191 9.00 -3.20 4.46
C ASN A 191 7.70 -3.55 5.20
N ILE A 192 7.43 -2.81 6.28
CA ILE A 192 6.06 -2.70 6.82
C ILE A 192 5.25 -1.76 5.93
N SER A 193 3.93 -1.96 5.83
CA SER A 193 3.07 -1.21 4.93
C SER A 193 1.77 -0.81 5.61
N TYR A 194 1.53 0.50 5.70
CA TYR A 194 0.30 1.12 6.20
C TYR A 194 -0.41 1.95 5.11
N VAL A 195 0.02 1.79 3.85
CA VAL A 195 -0.51 2.51 2.67
C VAL A 195 -1.99 2.24 2.45
N ASP A 196 -2.45 1.03 2.82
CA ASP A 196 -3.87 0.65 2.74
C ASP A 196 -4.58 0.73 4.10
N PHE A 197 -3.99 0.21 5.17
CA PHE A 197 -4.54 0.27 6.53
C PHE A 197 -3.51 -0.08 7.60
N VAL A 198 -3.79 0.29 8.86
CA VAL A 198 -3.14 -0.27 10.06
C VAL A 198 -4.04 -1.36 10.65
N GLY A 199 -3.47 -2.55 10.87
CA GLY A 199 -4.13 -3.70 11.49
C GLY A 199 -3.36 -4.23 12.70
N ILE A 200 -2.97 -5.51 12.64
CA ILE A 200 -2.05 -6.11 13.62
C ILE A 200 -0.67 -5.43 13.51
N PRO A 201 0.00 -5.08 14.63
CA PRO A 201 1.40 -4.69 14.62
C PRO A 201 2.30 -5.76 14.01
N ILE A 202 3.27 -5.34 13.19
CA ILE A 202 4.32 -6.19 12.61
C ILE A 202 5.67 -5.48 12.82
N ALA A 203 6.71 -6.26 13.13
CA ALA A 203 8.09 -5.80 13.23
C ALA A 203 9.01 -6.68 12.38
N LEU A 204 10.10 -6.11 11.84
CA LEU A 204 11.03 -6.77 10.94
C LEU A 204 12.44 -6.79 11.53
N THR A 205 13.15 -7.91 11.40
CA THR A 205 14.58 -7.98 11.71
C THR A 205 15.32 -8.74 10.61
N LEU A 206 16.32 -8.11 10.01
CA LEU A 206 17.13 -8.71 8.95
C LEU A 206 18.55 -8.94 9.47
N THR A 207 18.94 -10.20 9.65
CA THR A 207 20.32 -10.60 9.96
C THR A 207 21.04 -11.02 8.68
N THR A 208 22.26 -10.52 8.51
CA THR A 208 23.09 -10.74 7.31
C THR A 208 24.40 -11.48 7.65
N THR A 209 25.24 -11.77 6.65
CA THR A 209 26.55 -12.43 6.86
C THR A 209 27.62 -11.49 7.43
N SER A 210 27.55 -10.21 7.06
CA SER A 210 28.64 -9.24 7.21
C SER A 210 28.16 -7.81 7.51
N SER A 211 27.03 -7.40 6.91
CA SER A 211 26.40 -6.08 7.10
C SER A 211 25.73 -5.86 8.47
N GLY A 212 25.66 -6.89 9.33
CA GLY A 212 25.15 -6.81 10.70
C GLY A 212 23.69 -7.26 10.86
N THR A 213 22.90 -6.50 11.61
CA THR A 213 21.46 -6.76 11.78
C THR A 213 20.69 -5.45 11.78
N GLN A 214 19.72 -5.35 10.87
CA GLN A 214 18.79 -4.22 10.77
C GLN A 214 17.47 -4.57 11.46
N HIS A 215 16.78 -3.57 12.02
CA HIS A 215 15.50 -3.75 12.69
C HIS A 215 14.54 -2.60 12.34
N VAL A 216 13.26 -2.94 12.20
CA VAL A 216 12.13 -2.01 12.13
C VAL A 216 11.13 -2.45 13.17
N SER A 217 10.84 -1.53 14.09
CA SER A 217 10.23 -1.79 15.41
C SER A 217 8.73 -2.00 15.33
N GLY A 218 8.09 -1.36 14.35
CA GLY A 218 6.64 -1.30 14.26
C GLY A 218 5.99 -0.66 15.48
N MET A 219 4.81 -1.16 15.84
CA MET A 219 3.97 -0.62 16.91
C MET A 219 3.93 -1.50 18.17
N PRO A 220 3.72 -0.92 19.36
CA PRO A 220 3.37 -1.69 20.56
C PRO A 220 1.99 -2.35 20.40
N ALA A 221 1.67 -3.32 21.26
CA ALA A 221 0.42 -4.10 21.18
C ALA A 221 -0.88 -3.25 21.16
N ASN A 222 -0.86 -2.02 21.67
CA ASN A 222 -1.98 -1.08 21.65
C ASN A 222 -1.98 -0.09 20.47
N GLY A 223 -1.02 -0.16 19.54
CA GLY A 223 -0.80 0.84 18.47
C GLY A 223 -2.05 1.20 17.67
N LEU A 224 -2.81 0.20 17.20
CA LEU A 224 -4.09 0.42 16.50
C LEU A 224 -5.08 1.24 17.34
N ASN A 225 -5.19 0.98 18.65
CA ASN A 225 -6.08 1.74 19.54
C ASN A 225 -5.57 3.17 19.77
N THR A 226 -4.26 3.38 19.84
CA THR A 226 -3.64 4.72 19.86
C THR A 226 -3.99 5.51 18.59
N ILE A 227 -3.90 4.87 17.43
CA ILE A 227 -4.19 5.49 16.13
C ILE A 227 -5.67 5.80 15.97
N CYS A 228 -6.57 4.87 16.28
CA CYS A 228 -8.01 5.12 16.29
C CYS A 228 -8.39 6.27 17.24
N SER A 229 -7.76 6.35 18.42
CA SER A 229 -7.96 7.46 19.37
C SER A 229 -7.45 8.79 18.81
N GLY A 230 -6.29 8.78 18.13
CA GLY A 230 -5.74 9.95 17.45
C GLY A 230 -6.61 10.45 16.30
N LEU A 231 -7.17 9.55 15.49
CA LEU A 231 -8.08 9.87 14.39
C LEU A 231 -9.41 10.46 14.91
N GLN A 232 -9.95 9.92 16.01
CA GLN A 232 -11.11 10.49 16.70
C GLN A 232 -10.81 11.89 17.26
N ALA A 233 -9.66 12.08 17.91
CA ALA A 233 -9.23 13.38 18.43
C ALA A 233 -9.01 14.41 17.30
N GLN A 234 -8.48 13.98 16.15
CA GLN A 234 -8.32 14.82 14.97
C GLN A 234 -9.68 15.25 14.39
N ASN A 235 -10.61 14.32 14.18
CA ASN A 235 -11.96 14.67 13.71
C ASN A 235 -12.70 15.59 14.68
N ALA A 236 -12.52 15.40 16.00
CA ALA A 236 -13.07 16.30 17.01
C ALA A 236 -12.46 17.71 16.98
N SER A 237 -11.30 17.90 16.33
CA SER A 237 -10.64 19.19 16.16
C SER A 237 -10.93 19.89 14.83
N ASP A 238 -11.23 19.15 13.76
CA ASP A 238 -11.36 19.72 12.39
C ASP A 238 -12.65 19.35 11.63
N GLY A 239 -13.41 18.35 12.10
CA GLY A 239 -14.65 17.89 11.48
C GLY A 239 -14.52 17.25 10.10
N GLN A 240 -13.30 16.87 9.67
CA GLN A 240 -13.04 16.44 8.28
C GLN A 240 -13.36 14.95 8.01
N GLY A 241 -13.72 14.18 9.05
CA GLY A 241 -14.15 12.78 8.95
C GLY A 241 -13.05 11.74 9.21
N TRP A 242 -11.93 12.10 9.84
CA TRP A 242 -10.83 11.16 10.13
C TRP A 242 -11.24 9.91 10.92
N ASP A 243 -12.31 9.99 11.71
CA ASP A 243 -12.89 8.86 12.44
C ASP A 243 -13.62 7.85 11.54
N GLN A 244 -14.09 8.26 10.36
CA GLN A 244 -14.70 7.37 9.37
C GLN A 244 -13.70 6.38 8.75
N LEU A 245 -12.39 6.59 8.95
CA LEU A 245 -11.34 5.64 8.60
C LEU A 245 -11.31 4.43 9.55
N ILE A 246 -11.97 4.49 10.71
CA ILE A 246 -11.92 3.43 11.73
C ILE A 246 -12.95 2.34 11.43
N VAL A 247 -12.47 1.16 11.08
CA VAL A 247 -13.31 -0.04 10.90
C VAL A 247 -13.35 -0.83 12.20
N GLN A 248 -14.55 -1.09 12.71
CA GLN A 248 -14.78 -1.84 13.93
C GLN A 248 -15.50 -3.17 13.67
N ASN A 249 -15.26 -4.15 14.55
CA ASN A 249 -16.01 -5.40 14.61
C ASN A 249 -16.44 -5.65 16.06
N ASN A 250 -17.74 -5.88 16.30
CA ASN A 250 -18.33 -6.04 17.64
C ASN A 250 -17.93 -4.94 18.66
N GLY A 251 -17.77 -3.70 18.20
CA GLY A 251 -17.38 -2.55 19.05
C GLY A 251 -15.90 -2.53 19.47
N GLN A 252 -15.05 -3.35 18.84
CA GLN A 252 -13.59 -3.27 18.96
C GLN A 252 -12.99 -2.76 17.64
N ASN A 253 -11.90 -2.00 17.73
CA ASN A 253 -11.17 -1.56 16.54
C ASN A 253 -10.56 -2.78 15.82
N LEU A 254 -10.86 -2.93 14.52
CA LEU A 254 -10.36 -4.02 13.70
C LEU A 254 -9.23 -3.56 12.77
N ARG A 255 -9.35 -2.34 12.22
CA ARG A 255 -8.31 -1.65 11.46
C ARG A 255 -8.60 -0.16 11.32
N ALA A 256 -7.58 0.65 11.06
CA ALA A 256 -7.71 2.03 10.61
C ALA A 256 -7.29 2.10 9.14
N LEU A 257 -8.22 2.42 8.24
CA LEU A 257 -7.94 2.58 6.81
C LEU A 257 -7.07 3.82 6.57
N SER A 258 -6.25 3.77 5.52
CA SER A 258 -5.62 4.99 4.99
C SER A 258 -6.67 5.90 4.33
N PRO A 259 -6.38 7.19 4.12
CA PRO A 259 -7.29 8.10 3.43
C PRO A 259 -7.70 7.59 2.03
N ASN A 260 -6.78 6.91 1.31
CA ASN A 260 -7.07 6.27 0.02
C ASN A 260 -8.19 5.22 0.15
N GLN A 261 -8.02 4.23 1.03
CA GLN A 261 -9.02 3.19 1.25
C GLN A 261 -10.32 3.75 1.88
N GLY A 262 -10.23 4.82 2.67
CA GLY A 262 -11.38 5.60 3.12
C GLY A 262 -12.18 6.23 1.97
N MET A 263 -11.51 6.77 0.96
CA MET A 263 -12.14 7.33 -0.24
C MET A 263 -12.72 6.25 -1.17
N VAL A 264 -12.17 5.04 -1.20
CA VAL A 264 -12.81 3.89 -1.87
C VAL A 264 -14.14 3.53 -1.18
N MET A 265 -14.19 3.56 0.16
CA MET A 265 -15.41 3.32 0.93
C MET A 265 -16.44 4.46 0.83
N ASN A 266 -15.98 5.71 0.80
CA ASN A 266 -16.80 6.91 0.70
C ASN A 266 -16.09 7.97 -0.16
N PRO A 267 -16.39 8.07 -1.47
CA PRO A 267 -15.70 9.00 -2.39
C PRO A 267 -15.81 10.49 -2.04
N ASN A 268 -16.69 10.87 -1.11
CA ASN A 268 -16.80 12.26 -0.65
C ASN A 268 -15.89 12.55 0.56
N LEU A 269 -15.42 11.53 1.28
CA LEU A 269 -14.58 11.66 2.47
C LEU A 269 -13.29 12.40 2.14
N LEU A 270 -12.94 13.42 2.93
CA LEU A 270 -11.76 14.29 2.76
C LEU A 270 -11.63 14.96 1.36
N SER A 271 -12.61 14.84 0.46
CA SER A 271 -12.46 15.09 -0.99
C SER A 271 -11.94 16.49 -1.41
N THR A 272 -12.10 17.51 -0.57
CA THR A 272 -11.67 18.90 -0.79
C THR A 272 -10.70 19.43 0.28
N TYR A 273 -10.22 18.56 1.18
CA TYR A 273 -9.45 18.92 2.38
C TYR A 273 -8.16 19.70 2.07
N TYR A 274 -7.42 19.33 1.01
CA TYR A 274 -6.19 20.01 0.61
C TYR A 274 -6.39 21.26 -0.26
N ASP A 275 -7.59 21.56 -0.76
CA ASP A 275 -7.80 22.55 -1.83
C ASP A 275 -7.30 23.96 -1.46
N SER A 276 -7.43 24.34 -0.19
CA SER A 276 -6.94 25.61 0.35
C SER A 276 -5.42 25.61 0.59
N TYR A 277 -4.83 24.47 0.94
CA TYR A 277 -3.37 24.29 1.04
C TYR A 277 -2.72 24.33 -0.35
N VAL A 278 -3.23 23.56 -1.32
CA VAL A 278 -2.80 23.57 -2.73
C VAL A 278 -2.91 24.98 -3.33
N SER A 279 -3.95 25.73 -2.98
CA SER A 279 -4.09 27.10 -3.45
C SER A 279 -3.05 28.06 -2.85
N GLN A 280 -2.72 27.93 -1.57
CA GLN A 280 -1.61 28.69 -0.94
C GLN A 280 -0.25 28.33 -1.55
N VAL A 281 0.02 27.04 -1.80
CA VAL A 281 1.24 26.57 -2.46
C VAL A 281 1.38 27.21 -3.85
N TRP A 282 0.30 27.21 -4.65
CA TRP A 282 0.32 27.85 -5.98
C TRP A 282 0.56 29.36 -5.92
N THR A 283 -0.03 30.06 -4.95
CA THR A 283 0.20 31.51 -4.75
C THR A 283 1.63 31.81 -4.29
N ARG A 284 2.23 30.98 -3.42
CA ARG A 284 3.61 31.18 -2.99
C ARG A 284 4.57 31.04 -4.17
N PHE A 285 4.51 29.91 -4.88
CA PHE A 285 5.47 29.60 -5.94
C PHE A 285 5.19 30.30 -7.28
N SER A 286 4.17 31.16 -7.37
CA SER A 286 4.02 32.11 -8.50
C SER A 286 4.90 33.36 -8.36
N SER A 287 5.69 33.47 -7.29
CA SER A 287 6.63 34.58 -7.06
C SER A 287 7.94 34.17 -6.36
N GLN A 288 8.10 32.87 -6.07
CA GLN A 288 9.28 32.25 -5.46
C GLN A 288 9.55 30.93 -6.20
N GLN A 289 10.82 30.57 -6.41
CA GLN A 289 11.20 29.24 -6.91
C GLN A 289 11.33 28.24 -5.75
N MET A 290 11.02 26.97 -6.04
CA MET A 290 11.42 25.82 -5.23
C MET A 290 12.56 25.06 -5.91
N SER A 291 13.28 24.23 -5.18
CA SER A 291 14.18 23.21 -5.73
C SER A 291 13.73 21.80 -5.35
N ILE A 292 13.84 20.87 -6.28
CA ILE A 292 13.67 19.43 -6.04
C ILE A 292 14.98 18.73 -6.38
N ASP A 293 15.62 18.14 -5.37
CA ASP A 293 16.63 17.10 -5.60
C ASP A 293 15.91 15.84 -6.10
N THR A 294 16.04 15.56 -7.39
CA THR A 294 15.46 14.36 -8.00
C THR A 294 16.17 13.08 -7.56
N GLN A 295 17.38 13.20 -6.98
CA GLN A 295 18.32 12.12 -6.68
C GLN A 295 18.73 11.27 -7.92
N ALA A 296 18.27 11.66 -9.11
CA ALA A 296 18.46 10.98 -10.37
C ALA A 296 19.42 11.75 -11.30
N ALA A 297 19.56 11.29 -12.55
CA ALA A 297 20.42 11.92 -13.56
C ALA A 297 20.06 13.39 -13.89
N ALA A 298 18.87 13.87 -13.52
CA ALA A 298 18.47 15.27 -13.64
C ALA A 298 19.04 16.17 -12.52
N GLY A 299 19.56 15.59 -11.43
CA GLY A 299 20.10 16.32 -10.29
C GLY A 299 19.04 17.17 -9.58
N THR A 300 19.41 18.39 -9.19
CA THR A 300 18.49 19.35 -8.59
C THR A 300 17.85 20.23 -9.66
N VAL A 301 16.52 20.15 -9.79
CA VAL A 301 15.73 21.01 -10.70
C VAL A 301 15.10 22.18 -9.94
N SER A 302 14.97 23.35 -10.58
CA SER A 302 14.24 24.51 -10.04
C SER A 302 12.84 24.58 -10.63
N GLY A 303 11.84 24.97 -9.83
CA GLY A 303 10.45 25.07 -10.28
C GLY A 303 9.69 26.28 -9.76
N GLU A 304 8.80 26.81 -10.60
CA GLU A 304 7.93 27.96 -10.32
C GLU A 304 6.55 27.79 -10.98
N VAL A 305 5.54 28.47 -10.45
CA VAL A 305 4.17 28.44 -11.00
C VAL A 305 4.05 29.46 -12.13
N SER A 306 3.86 28.96 -13.34
CA SER A 306 3.68 29.76 -14.55
C SER A 306 2.26 29.58 -15.08
N GLY A 307 1.47 30.66 -15.03
CA GLY A 307 0.06 30.64 -15.39
C GLY A 307 -0.77 29.78 -14.42
N SER A 308 -1.05 28.53 -14.78
CA SER A 308 -1.85 27.59 -13.99
C SER A 308 -1.09 26.34 -13.52
N THR A 309 0.12 26.10 -14.02
CA THR A 309 0.93 24.90 -13.72
C THR A 309 2.19 25.25 -12.94
N LEU A 310 2.64 24.32 -12.09
CA LEU A 310 4.00 24.33 -11.55
C LEU A 310 4.93 23.75 -12.63
N SER A 311 5.96 24.48 -13.02
CA SER A 311 6.88 24.13 -14.11
C SER A 311 8.29 23.98 -13.58
N PHE A 312 8.96 22.89 -13.97
CA PHE A 312 10.39 22.63 -13.73
C PHE A 312 11.20 22.73 -15.03
N GLY A 313 10.71 23.51 -16.00
CA GLY A 313 11.31 23.64 -17.33
C GLY A 313 10.93 22.48 -18.26
N GLY A 314 11.44 21.27 -18.00
CA GLY A 314 11.14 20.06 -18.79
C GLY A 314 9.78 19.43 -18.45
N SER A 315 9.39 19.49 -17.18
CA SER A 315 8.15 18.90 -16.64
C SER A 315 7.18 19.96 -16.15
N THR A 316 5.86 19.71 -16.30
CA THR A 316 4.81 20.60 -15.76
C THR A 316 3.73 19.81 -15.03
N PHE A 317 3.20 20.41 -13.95
CA PHE A 317 2.26 19.80 -13.02
C PHE A 317 1.03 20.69 -12.86
N ALA A 318 -0.16 20.12 -13.04
CA ALA A 318 -1.41 20.79 -12.69
C ALA A 318 -1.59 20.86 -11.16
N LYS A 319 -2.56 21.65 -10.69
CA LYS A 319 -3.00 21.58 -9.28
C LYS A 319 -3.50 20.16 -8.98
N PRO A 320 -2.93 19.44 -7.98
CA PRO A 320 -3.49 18.19 -7.51
C PRO A 320 -4.80 18.45 -6.75
N SER A 321 -5.73 17.51 -6.87
CA SER A 321 -6.85 17.34 -5.95
C SER A 321 -6.38 16.64 -4.67
N THR A 322 -7.26 16.59 -3.66
CA THR A 322 -7.01 15.78 -2.45
C THR A 322 -6.82 14.29 -2.77
N HIS A 323 -7.57 13.76 -3.76
CA HIS A 323 -7.41 12.38 -4.22
C HIS A 323 -6.01 12.12 -4.79
N ASP A 324 -5.51 13.02 -5.63
CA ASP A 324 -4.16 12.89 -6.21
C ASP A 324 -3.09 12.86 -5.11
N ILE A 325 -3.21 13.73 -4.09
CA ILE A 325 -2.26 13.77 -2.96
C ILE A 325 -2.26 12.46 -2.17
N PHE A 326 -3.42 11.93 -1.78
CA PHE A 326 -3.46 10.70 -0.97
C PHE A 326 -3.13 9.44 -1.77
N THR A 327 -3.47 9.38 -3.06
CA THR A 327 -3.18 8.20 -3.91
C THR A 327 -1.79 8.22 -4.55
N CYS A 328 -1.15 9.40 -4.63
CA CYS A 328 0.17 9.61 -5.25
C CYS A 328 0.31 9.12 -6.70
N SER A 329 -0.79 8.82 -7.40
CA SER A 329 -0.79 8.08 -8.67
C SER A 329 -1.80 8.59 -9.71
N THR A 330 -2.68 9.52 -9.36
CA THR A 330 -3.62 10.17 -10.29
C THR A 330 -3.24 11.62 -10.59
N GLY A 331 -3.89 12.20 -11.61
CA GLY A 331 -3.75 13.62 -11.96
C GLY A 331 -2.29 14.00 -12.28
N PRO A 332 -1.70 15.00 -11.59
CA PRO A 332 -0.31 15.41 -11.81
C PRO A 332 0.74 14.40 -11.31
N PHE A 333 0.33 13.33 -10.61
CA PHE A 333 1.23 12.27 -10.11
C PHE A 333 1.14 10.96 -10.90
N ALA A 334 0.41 10.94 -12.01
CA ALA A 334 0.42 9.81 -12.93
C ALA A 334 1.78 9.72 -13.67
N THR A 335 2.53 8.64 -13.45
CA THR A 335 3.82 8.38 -14.12
C THR A 335 3.65 8.17 -15.63
N GLY A 336 4.63 8.61 -16.42
CA GLY A 336 4.63 8.50 -17.88
C GLY A 336 5.96 8.04 -18.46
N SER A 337 6.23 8.38 -19.72
CA SER A 337 7.50 8.05 -20.41
C SER A 337 8.63 9.06 -20.17
N ASN A 338 8.40 10.12 -19.40
CA ASN A 338 9.42 11.13 -19.08
C ASN A 338 10.07 10.79 -17.72
N ALA A 339 11.35 10.42 -17.75
CA ALA A 339 12.12 10.05 -16.57
C ALA A 339 12.34 11.21 -15.57
N GLU A 340 12.46 12.45 -16.04
CA GLU A 340 12.56 13.65 -15.19
C GLU A 340 11.26 13.86 -14.41
N THR A 341 10.11 13.82 -15.11
CA THR A 341 8.78 13.88 -14.47
C THR A 341 8.62 12.77 -13.44
N ASN A 342 8.96 11.53 -13.80
CA ASN A 342 8.83 10.38 -12.89
C ASN A 342 9.75 10.48 -11.67
N ALA A 343 10.93 11.10 -11.78
CA ALA A 343 11.81 11.34 -10.63
C ALA A 343 11.30 12.47 -9.72
N ILE A 344 10.65 13.50 -10.29
CA ILE A 344 10.03 14.62 -9.56
C ILE A 344 8.77 14.18 -8.79
N ILE A 345 7.91 13.33 -9.39
CA ILE A 345 6.59 12.94 -8.85
C ILE A 345 6.66 12.53 -7.36
N PRO A 346 7.52 11.58 -6.92
CA PRO A 346 7.60 11.18 -5.51
C PRO A 346 7.94 12.35 -4.58
N ARG A 347 8.93 13.18 -4.97
CA ARG A 347 9.38 14.33 -4.16
C ARG A 347 8.27 15.35 -3.96
N LEU A 348 7.50 15.63 -5.01
CA LEU A 348 6.39 16.57 -4.94
C LEU A 348 5.20 15.99 -4.16
N ALA A 349 4.84 14.73 -4.38
CA ALA A 349 3.73 14.06 -3.69
C ALA A 349 3.98 13.88 -2.18
N ALA A 350 5.20 13.53 -1.78
CA ALA A 350 5.60 13.48 -0.37
C ALA A 350 5.58 14.88 0.28
N ALA A 351 5.99 15.92 -0.45
CA ALA A 351 5.95 17.31 0.04
C ALA A 351 4.53 17.88 0.22
N PHE A 352 3.53 17.32 -0.48
CA PHE A 352 2.10 17.56 -0.18
C PHE A 352 1.63 16.79 1.05
N ASN A 353 1.89 15.48 1.12
CA ASN A 353 1.45 14.63 2.25
C ASN A 353 2.02 15.09 3.61
N ARG A 354 3.31 15.42 3.65
CA ARG A 354 4.01 15.99 4.82
C ARG A 354 3.81 17.51 4.96
N SER A 355 3.15 18.13 3.99
CA SER A 355 2.78 19.55 3.94
C SER A 355 3.93 20.53 4.18
N THR A 356 5.07 20.22 3.57
CA THR A 356 6.32 20.98 3.70
C THR A 356 6.42 22.14 2.71
N LEU A 357 5.60 22.16 1.65
CA LEU A 357 5.60 23.20 0.60
C LEU A 357 5.27 24.62 1.10
N LEU A 358 4.72 24.78 2.30
CA LEU A 358 4.54 26.11 2.93
C LEU A 358 5.59 26.45 4.00
N VAL A 359 6.57 25.58 4.27
CA VAL A 359 7.63 25.79 5.29
C VAL A 359 9.06 25.54 4.80
N SER A 360 9.26 24.91 3.64
CA SER A 360 10.55 24.79 2.93
C SER A 360 10.46 25.39 1.53
N ASP A 361 11.58 25.66 0.87
CA ASP A 361 11.69 25.85 -0.58
C ASP A 361 12.59 24.81 -1.27
N ALA A 362 13.36 24.01 -0.52
CA ALA A 362 14.08 22.85 -1.02
C ALA A 362 13.39 21.53 -0.60
N PHE A 363 13.35 20.56 -1.52
CA PHE A 363 12.71 19.26 -1.33
C PHE A 363 13.58 18.11 -1.86
N PRO A 364 13.59 16.92 -1.22
CA PRO A 364 12.86 16.56 0.00
C PRO A 364 13.29 17.39 1.22
N ALA A 365 12.30 17.86 1.98
CA ALA A 365 12.53 18.71 3.13
C ALA A 365 13.00 17.89 4.34
N ALA A 366 13.60 18.55 5.34
CA ALA A 366 14.01 17.91 6.60
C ALA A 366 12.80 17.43 7.42
N GLU A 367 12.97 16.30 8.10
CA GLU A 367 11.97 15.59 8.91
C GLU A 367 11.26 16.48 9.95
N ASN A 368 12.01 17.38 10.60
CA ASN A 368 11.48 18.30 11.60
C ASN A 368 10.50 19.36 11.03
N LEU A 369 10.33 19.44 9.71
CA LEU A 369 9.33 20.28 9.05
C LEU A 369 8.06 19.51 8.66
N TYR A 370 8.00 18.19 8.91
CA TYR A 370 6.88 17.35 8.47
C TYR A 370 5.65 17.56 9.36
N TYR A 371 4.48 17.55 8.72
CA TYR A 371 3.16 17.62 9.34
C TYR A 371 2.92 18.86 10.24
N GLN A 372 3.69 19.93 10.06
CA GLN A 372 3.59 21.18 10.84
C GLN A 372 2.42 22.09 10.40
N ASN A 373 1.82 21.83 9.23
CA ASN A 373 0.66 22.58 8.77
C ASN A 373 -0.65 21.97 9.32
N PRO A 374 -1.65 22.78 9.73
CA PRO A 374 -2.96 22.27 10.15
C PRO A 374 -3.67 21.43 9.08
N ILE A 375 -3.40 21.67 7.79
CA ILE A 375 -3.85 20.83 6.67
C ILE A 375 -2.68 19.96 6.22
N THR A 376 -2.70 18.70 6.65
CA THR A 376 -1.67 17.70 6.34
C THR A 376 -2.22 16.26 6.44
N ASN A 377 -1.45 15.25 6.05
CA ASN A 377 -1.86 13.85 6.14
C ASN A 377 -1.84 13.40 7.62
N HIS A 378 -2.92 13.69 8.35
CA HIS A 378 -3.02 13.37 9.78
C HIS A 378 -3.03 11.87 10.06
N TYR A 379 -3.51 11.03 9.13
CA TYR A 379 -3.33 9.58 9.22
C TYR A 379 -1.84 9.23 9.32
N SER A 380 -1.03 9.65 8.35
CA SER A 380 0.44 9.44 8.37
C SER A 380 1.08 10.04 9.62
N ARG A 381 0.78 11.31 9.97
CA ARG A 381 1.27 11.96 11.21
C ARG A 381 0.98 11.13 12.47
N ILE A 382 -0.19 10.50 12.56
CA ILE A 382 -0.62 9.69 13.71
C ILE A 382 0.00 8.28 13.66
N VAL A 383 0.18 7.70 12.47
CA VAL A 383 0.82 6.39 12.27
C VAL A 383 2.31 6.45 12.63
N HIS A 384 3.08 7.42 12.14
CA HIS A 384 4.49 7.60 12.53
C HIS A 384 4.62 7.76 14.05
N ALA A 385 3.82 8.64 14.65
CA ALA A 385 3.82 8.89 16.09
C ALA A 385 3.35 7.71 16.98
N ALA A 386 2.86 6.61 16.38
CA ALA A 386 2.46 5.38 17.07
C ALA A 386 3.44 4.20 16.87
N ASN A 387 4.41 4.33 15.95
CA ASN A 387 5.52 3.39 15.81
C ASN A 387 6.65 3.74 16.79
N LEU A 388 7.36 2.73 17.30
CA LEU A 388 8.37 2.91 18.36
C LEU A 388 9.65 3.62 17.88
N ASP A 389 9.94 3.53 16.59
CA ASP A 389 11.05 4.19 15.88
C ASP A 389 10.59 5.31 14.95
N GLY A 390 9.28 5.61 14.93
CA GLY A 390 8.67 6.61 14.03
C GLY A 390 8.39 6.11 12.60
N LYS A 391 8.75 4.87 12.24
CA LYS A 391 8.80 4.42 10.84
C LYS A 391 7.54 3.73 10.33
N GLY A 392 7.38 3.70 9.01
CA GLY A 392 6.41 2.88 8.29
C GLY A 392 5.75 3.62 7.12
N TYR A 393 5.65 3.00 5.94
CA TYR A 393 4.94 3.55 4.78
C TYR A 393 3.47 3.85 5.10
N ALA A 394 3.11 5.10 5.39
CA ALA A 394 1.74 5.54 5.65
C ALA A 394 1.11 6.26 4.44
N PHE A 395 1.90 6.57 3.40
CA PHE A 395 1.46 6.86 2.04
C PHE A 395 2.47 6.28 1.01
N PRO A 396 2.13 6.19 -0.30
CA PRO A 396 2.92 5.43 -1.29
C PRO A 396 4.38 5.87 -1.52
N TYR A 397 4.77 7.06 -1.06
CA TYR A 397 6.10 7.65 -1.26
C TYR A 397 6.74 8.14 0.06
N ASP A 398 6.56 7.39 1.15
CA ASP A 398 7.17 7.70 2.47
C ASP A 398 8.70 7.43 2.52
N ASP A 399 9.23 6.68 1.56
CA ASP A 399 10.66 6.46 1.28
C ASP A 399 11.39 7.72 0.79
N VAL A 400 10.65 8.72 0.34
CA VAL A 400 11.23 9.99 -0.09
C VAL A 400 11.87 10.71 1.11
N GLN A 401 13.20 10.73 1.13
CA GLN A 401 14.01 11.34 2.18
C GLN A 401 15.04 12.33 1.59
N PRO A 402 15.54 13.31 2.37
CA PRO A 402 16.70 14.10 1.97
C PRO A 402 17.89 13.19 1.63
N THR A 403 18.81 13.67 0.79
CA THR A 403 20.00 12.89 0.40
C THR A 403 20.92 12.68 1.60
N ASN A 404 21.12 11.41 2.00
CA ASN A 404 21.70 10.97 3.29
C ASN A 404 20.83 11.23 4.54
N GLY A 405 19.51 11.37 4.38
CA GLY A 405 18.54 11.43 5.47
C GLY A 405 18.29 10.08 6.15
N PRO A 406 17.58 10.06 7.30
CA PRO A 406 17.15 8.84 7.97
C PRO A 406 15.88 8.25 7.33
N ASP A 407 15.86 6.93 7.14
CA ASP A 407 14.69 6.21 6.64
C ASP A 407 13.46 6.46 7.54
N GLN A 408 12.32 6.77 6.89
CA GLN A 408 11.00 6.96 7.49
C GLN A 408 10.02 5.84 7.11
N SER A 409 10.37 5.02 6.12
CA SER A 409 9.46 4.07 5.45
C SER A 409 9.34 2.72 6.17
N GLY A 410 10.28 2.38 7.05
CA GLY A 410 10.25 1.12 7.79
C GLY A 410 10.69 -0.06 6.95
N GLU A 411 11.78 0.13 6.20
CA GLU A 411 12.41 -0.90 5.39
C GLU A 411 13.62 -1.58 6.08
N VAL A 412 13.93 -2.79 5.61
CA VAL A 412 15.20 -3.49 5.80
C VAL A 412 15.66 -4.04 4.45
N HIS A 413 16.94 -3.87 4.11
CA HIS A 413 17.51 -4.36 2.85
C HIS A 413 18.96 -4.84 3.01
N ALA A 414 19.35 -5.91 2.31
CA ALA A 414 20.74 -6.36 2.25
C ALA A 414 21.02 -7.29 1.06
N GLY A 415 22.21 -7.18 0.48
CA GLY A 415 22.73 -8.12 -0.52
C GLY A 415 23.20 -9.48 0.05
N ASP A 416 23.43 -9.56 1.36
CA ASP A 416 23.92 -10.76 2.05
C ASP A 416 22.95 -11.32 3.13
N PRO A 417 21.65 -11.51 2.83
CA PRO A 417 20.64 -11.88 3.82
C PRO A 417 20.82 -13.34 4.29
N VAL A 418 20.74 -13.58 5.60
CA VAL A 418 20.85 -14.91 6.23
C VAL A 418 19.53 -15.35 6.83
N LEU A 419 18.89 -14.46 7.59
CA LEU A 419 17.61 -14.70 8.25
C LEU A 419 16.76 -13.44 8.20
N PHE A 420 15.57 -13.55 7.63
CA PHE A 420 14.55 -12.50 7.69
C PHE A 420 13.50 -12.88 8.73
N THR A 421 13.47 -12.16 9.84
CA THR A 421 12.52 -12.38 10.93
C THR A 421 11.35 -11.42 10.77
N VAL A 422 10.13 -11.96 10.72
CA VAL A 422 8.90 -11.19 10.66
C VAL A 422 8.05 -11.56 11.87
N THR A 423 7.85 -10.57 12.73
CA THR A 423 7.20 -10.71 14.02
C THR A 423 5.78 -10.16 13.93
N VAL A 424 4.77 -10.94 14.31
CA VAL A 424 3.38 -10.49 14.40
C VAL A 424 2.97 -10.27 15.86
N GLY A 425 2.38 -9.11 16.14
CA GLY A 425 1.98 -8.68 17.48
C GLY A 425 3.07 -7.87 18.20
N GLY A 426 2.65 -6.84 18.91
CA GLY A 426 3.54 -5.87 19.57
C GLY A 426 3.76 -6.11 21.06
N ALA A 427 3.66 -7.36 21.56
CA ALA A 427 3.81 -7.63 22.99
C ALA A 427 5.25 -7.43 23.51
N ASN A 428 6.24 -7.72 22.66
CA ASN A 428 7.67 -7.55 22.92
C ASN A 428 8.32 -6.57 21.90
N ALA A 429 7.55 -5.62 21.37
CA ALA A 429 8.07 -4.62 20.45
C ALA A 429 9.02 -3.66 21.17
N SER A 430 10.18 -3.38 20.56
CA SER A 430 11.22 -2.49 21.09
C SER A 430 11.77 -1.59 20.00
N ALA A 431 12.24 -0.39 20.36
CA ALA A 431 13.00 0.49 19.47
C ALA A 431 14.49 0.08 19.34
N THR A 432 14.90 -1.01 19.98
CA THR A 432 16.25 -1.58 19.91
C THR A 432 16.24 -2.88 19.11
N THR A 433 17.21 -3.06 18.21
CA THR A 433 17.50 -4.36 17.59
C THR A 433 17.56 -5.47 18.65
N PRO A 434 16.76 -6.54 18.53
CA PRO A 434 16.80 -7.67 19.48
C PRO A 434 18.17 -8.34 19.54
N ALA A 435 18.48 -8.99 20.65
CA ALA A 435 19.71 -9.76 20.78
C ALA A 435 19.70 -10.99 19.87
N LYS A 436 20.88 -11.48 19.46
CA LYS A 436 20.98 -12.58 18.48
C LYS A 436 20.45 -13.93 19.00
N ASP A 437 20.27 -14.05 20.31
CA ASP A 437 19.63 -15.16 21.02
C ASP A 437 18.11 -14.99 21.22
N GLU A 438 17.53 -13.89 20.73
CA GLU A 438 16.08 -13.60 20.71
C GLU A 438 15.46 -13.71 19.30
N LEU A 439 16.26 -14.07 18.28
CA LEU A 439 15.91 -14.09 16.84
C LEU A 439 15.78 -15.51 16.28
#